data_AF-A0A8C9Y8G9-F1
#
_entry.id   AF-A0A8C9Y8G9-F1
#
_cell.length_a   1.000
_cell.length_b   1.000
_cell.length_c   1.000
_cell.angle_alpha   90.00
_cell.angle_beta   90.00
_cell.angle_gamma   90.00
#
_symmetry.space_group_name_H-M   'P 1'
#
loop_
_entity.id
_entity.type
_entity.pdbx_description
1 polymer ?
#
loop_
_entity_poly.entity_id
_entity_poly.type
_entity_poly.pdbx_seq_one_letter_code
_entity_poly.pdbx_strand_id
1 'polypeptide(L)'
;LHTTLTHTHTHTHIHLLSSLPGEVPILNVSYSLRPLGSVRALLHEKIRDAYTHPQFITDVMKPMQIESIIDQDVQNLSGGELQRVALTLCLGKPADVYLIDEPSAYLDSEQRLMAARVIKRYILHAKKTAFVVEHDFIMATYLADRVIVFDGIPSKSTVANTPQGLLAGMNRFLALLEITFRRDPNNFRPRINKHNSIKVQIYIYIKYANVTLG
;
A
#
# COMPACT_ATOMS: atom_id res chain seq x y z
N LEU A 1 -24.78 -2.31 14.07
CA LEU A 1 -25.38 -1.27 13.21
C LEU A 1 -25.03 -1.60 11.78
N HIS A 2 -26.05 -1.83 10.97
CA HIS A 2 -26.02 -2.27 9.58
C HIS A 2 -25.12 -1.34 8.72
N THR A 3 -24.12 -1.88 8.04
CA THR A 3 -23.36 -1.14 7.02
C THR A 3 -23.71 -1.73 5.66
N THR A 4 -24.52 -0.99 4.90
CA THR A 4 -24.94 -1.31 3.54
C THR A 4 -23.73 -1.22 2.61
N LEU A 5 -23.32 -2.35 2.04
CA LEU A 5 -22.33 -2.43 0.97
C LEU A 5 -22.90 -1.74 -0.28
N THR A 6 -22.53 -0.48 -0.50
CA THR A 6 -22.75 0.20 -1.78
C THR A 6 -21.45 0.15 -2.57
N HIS A 7 -21.51 -0.55 -3.70
CA HIS A 7 -20.44 -0.67 -4.69
C HIS A 7 -19.96 0.74 -5.11
N THR A 8 -18.71 1.11 -4.81
CA THR A 8 -18.09 2.29 -5.42
C THR A 8 -16.66 2.05 -5.89
N HIS A 9 -16.35 2.71 -7.01
CA HIS A 9 -15.30 2.43 -7.99
C HIS A 9 -13.84 2.74 -7.59
N THR A 10 -13.48 2.60 -6.31
CA THR A 10 -12.06 2.56 -5.90
C THR A 10 -11.88 1.44 -4.88
N HIS A 11 -11.12 0.39 -5.24
CA HIS A 11 -10.90 -0.78 -4.39
C HIS A 11 -9.79 -0.60 -3.35
N THR A 12 -9.15 0.57 -3.30
CA THR A 12 -8.05 0.85 -2.37
C THR A 12 -8.59 1.21 -0.99
N HIS A 13 -8.43 0.30 -0.03
CA HIS A 13 -8.76 0.55 1.36
C HIS A 13 -7.51 0.91 2.16
N ILE A 14 -7.43 2.16 2.60
CA ILE A 14 -6.31 2.63 3.43
C ILE A 14 -6.81 2.81 4.85
N HIS A 15 -6.09 2.21 5.80
CA HIS A 15 -6.41 2.28 7.21
C HIS A 15 -5.23 2.79 8.04
N LEU A 16 -5.52 3.60 9.07
CA LEU A 16 -4.51 4.16 9.98
C LEU A 16 -4.80 3.72 11.41
N LEU A 17 -3.77 3.27 12.10
CA LEU A 17 -3.84 2.85 13.50
C LEU A 17 -2.90 3.69 14.36
N SER A 18 -3.40 4.17 15.50
CA SER A 18 -2.58 4.77 16.58
C SER A 18 -2.90 4.08 17.90
N SER A 19 -1.90 3.91 18.77
CA SER A 19 -2.12 3.37 20.12
C SER A 19 -1.09 3.90 21.11
N LEU A 20 -1.47 3.93 22.39
CA LEU A 20 -0.49 3.98 23.48
C LEU A 20 0.20 2.61 23.62
N PRO A 21 1.43 2.54 24.19
CA PRO A 21 2.14 1.27 24.39
C PRO A 21 1.31 0.32 25.29
N GLY A 22 1.01 -0.89 24.79
CA GLY A 22 0.28 -1.92 25.53
C GLY A 22 -1.22 -2.01 25.26
N GLU A 23 -1.78 -1.11 24.44
CA GLU A 23 -3.20 -1.14 24.03
C GLU A 23 -3.38 -1.64 22.59
N VAL A 24 -4.55 -2.23 22.31
CA VAL A 24 -4.93 -2.61 20.93
C VAL A 24 -5.09 -1.33 20.10
N PRO A 25 -4.41 -1.20 18.94
CA PRO A 25 -4.53 0.00 18.13
C PRO A 25 -5.94 0.23 17.62
N ILE A 26 -6.41 1.47 17.78
CA ILE A 26 -7.75 1.87 17.34
C ILE A 26 -7.68 2.25 15.85
N LEU A 27 -8.65 1.76 15.07
CA LEU A 27 -8.82 2.15 13.68
C LEU A 27 -9.29 3.60 13.61
N ASN A 28 -8.39 4.50 13.22
CA ASN A 28 -8.68 5.93 13.20
C ASN A 28 -9.30 6.40 11.89
N VAL A 29 -8.97 5.76 10.77
CA VAL A 29 -9.38 6.24 9.45
C VAL A 29 -9.52 5.08 8.49
N SER A 30 -10.59 5.06 7.69
CA SER A 30 -10.69 4.32 6.44
C SER A 30 -10.94 5.31 5.31
N TYR A 31 -10.19 5.23 4.21
CA TYR A 31 -10.39 6.10 3.05
C TYR A 31 -11.29 5.45 2.01
N SER A 32 -12.41 6.12 1.71
CA SER A 32 -13.11 6.03 0.43
C SER A 32 -13.30 7.46 -0.05
N LEU A 33 -12.62 7.85 -1.13
CA LEU A 33 -12.64 9.23 -1.60
C LEU A 33 -13.97 9.52 -2.29
N ARG A 34 -14.87 10.23 -1.59
CA ARG A 34 -15.96 11.01 -2.20
C ARG A 34 -15.97 12.49 -1.79
N PRO A 35 -14.82 13.20 -1.77
CA PRO A 35 -14.82 14.60 -1.40
C PRO A 35 -15.36 15.47 -2.54
N LEU A 36 -16.05 16.54 -2.17
CA LEU A 36 -16.44 17.64 -3.06
C LEU A 36 -15.34 18.71 -3.05
N GLY A 37 -15.05 19.31 -4.21
CA GLY A 37 -14.07 20.38 -4.35
C GLY A 37 -12.69 19.93 -4.86
N SER A 38 -11.73 20.85 -4.79
CA SER A 38 -10.38 20.65 -5.35
C SER A 38 -9.48 19.80 -4.47
N VAL A 39 -8.46 19.18 -5.09
CA VAL A 39 -7.41 18.44 -4.38
C VAL A 39 -6.73 19.33 -3.32
N ARG A 40 -6.50 20.61 -3.62
CA ARG A 40 -5.95 21.59 -2.69
C ARG A 40 -6.79 21.70 -1.42
N ALA A 41 -8.09 21.89 -1.58
CA ALA A 41 -9.01 22.02 -0.46
C ALA A 41 -8.99 20.74 0.42
N LEU A 42 -9.01 19.58 -0.23
CA LEU A 42 -8.95 18.29 0.44
C LEU A 42 -7.65 18.09 1.24
N LEU A 43 -6.48 18.41 0.66
CA LEU A 43 -5.19 18.28 1.34
C LEU A 43 -5.09 19.25 2.52
N HIS A 44 -5.55 20.49 2.34
CA HIS A 44 -5.55 21.49 3.41
C HIS A 44 -6.50 21.09 4.55
N GLU A 45 -7.65 20.48 4.24
CA GLU A 45 -8.59 20.02 5.27
C GLU A 45 -8.06 18.80 6.03
N LYS A 46 -7.48 17.81 5.34
CA LYS A 46 -7.17 16.50 5.93
C LYS A 46 -5.75 16.37 6.47
N ILE A 47 -4.78 17.09 5.91
CA ILE A 47 -3.35 16.92 6.21
C ILE A 47 -2.60 18.26 6.23
N ARG A 48 -3.23 19.33 6.75
CA ARG A 48 -2.69 20.71 6.73
C ARG A 48 -1.21 20.82 7.12
N ASP A 49 -0.83 20.18 8.22
CA ASP A 49 0.52 20.28 8.77
C ASP A 49 1.53 19.57 7.86
N ALA A 50 1.21 18.37 7.37
CA ALA A 50 2.06 17.66 6.43
C ALA A 50 2.13 18.36 5.07
N TYR A 51 1.02 18.88 4.55
CA TYR A 51 0.93 19.59 3.28
C TYR A 51 1.87 20.80 3.20
N THR A 52 2.11 21.48 4.32
CA THR A 52 3.01 22.65 4.40
C THR A 52 4.47 22.28 4.70
N HIS A 53 4.72 21.03 5.11
CA HIS A 53 6.05 20.61 5.55
C HIS A 53 6.99 20.35 4.34
N PRO A 54 8.14 21.05 4.21
CA PRO A 54 9.02 20.94 3.03
C PRO A 54 9.50 19.52 2.74
N GLN A 55 9.75 18.73 3.78
CA GLN A 55 10.16 17.33 3.62
C GLN A 55 9.03 16.47 3.06
N PHE A 56 7.78 16.68 3.49
CA PHE A 56 6.64 15.91 2.99
C PHE A 56 6.36 16.25 1.52
N ILE A 57 6.49 17.52 1.17
CA ILE A 57 6.39 17.97 -0.23
C ILE A 57 7.44 17.25 -1.09
N THR A 58 8.68 17.16 -0.62
CA THR A 58 9.80 16.57 -1.37
C THR A 58 9.75 15.05 -1.43
N ASP A 59 9.44 14.39 -0.31
CA ASP A 59 9.46 12.94 -0.20
C ASP A 59 8.17 12.28 -0.70
N VAL A 60 7.03 12.99 -0.69
CA VAL A 60 5.71 12.43 -1.03
C VAL A 60 5.04 13.19 -2.18
N MET A 61 4.76 14.49 -2.04
CA MET A 61 3.89 15.18 -3.00
C MET A 61 4.48 15.33 -4.40
N LYS A 62 5.75 15.74 -4.49
CA LYS A 62 6.48 15.87 -5.77
C LYS A 62 6.58 14.55 -6.52
N PRO A 63 7.09 13.45 -5.91
CA PRO A 63 7.17 12.16 -6.62
C PRO A 63 5.80 11.55 -6.94
N MET A 64 4.74 11.89 -6.17
CA MET A 64 3.37 11.53 -6.49
C MET A 64 2.68 12.46 -7.49
N GLN A 65 3.40 13.44 -8.05
CA GLN A 65 2.89 14.39 -9.04
C GLN A 65 1.58 15.09 -8.60
N ILE A 66 1.51 15.47 -7.32
CA ILE A 66 0.30 16.11 -6.77
C ILE A 66 0.18 17.55 -7.26
N GLU A 67 1.30 18.22 -7.49
CA GLU A 67 1.34 19.62 -7.92
C GLU A 67 0.61 19.85 -9.26
N SER A 68 0.72 18.92 -10.21
CA SER A 68 0.03 19.03 -11.51
C SER A 68 -1.48 18.85 -11.44
N ILE A 69 -1.99 18.28 -10.34
CA ILE A 69 -3.43 17.99 -10.15
C ILE A 69 -4.04 18.77 -8.98
N ILE A 70 -3.27 19.63 -8.32
CA ILE A 70 -3.66 20.24 -7.04
C ILE A 70 -4.89 21.15 -7.15
N ASP A 71 -5.06 21.83 -8.28
CA ASP A 71 -6.18 22.74 -8.52
C ASP A 71 -7.36 22.07 -9.22
N GLN A 72 -7.25 20.79 -9.57
CA GLN A 72 -8.33 20.03 -10.18
C GLN A 72 -9.35 19.58 -9.14
N ASP A 73 -10.62 19.51 -9.56
CA ASP A 73 -11.67 18.89 -8.76
C ASP A 73 -11.48 17.38 -8.66
N VAL A 74 -11.65 16.84 -7.45
CA VAL A 74 -11.39 15.41 -7.18
C VAL A 74 -12.28 14.49 -8.02
N GLN A 75 -13.47 14.96 -8.39
CA GLN A 75 -14.42 14.21 -9.24
C GLN A 75 -13.95 14.04 -10.69
N ASN A 76 -13.04 14.90 -11.16
CA ASN A 76 -12.54 14.89 -12.53
C ASN A 76 -11.23 14.09 -12.68
N LEU A 77 -10.67 13.61 -11.58
CA LEU A 77 -9.41 12.85 -11.60
C LEU A 77 -9.59 11.47 -12.22
N SER A 78 -8.59 11.03 -12.96
CA SER A 78 -8.45 9.63 -13.38
C SER A 78 -8.23 8.72 -12.16
N GLY A 79 -8.45 7.41 -12.35
CA GLY A 79 -8.25 6.42 -11.28
C GLY A 79 -6.82 6.43 -10.72
N GLY A 80 -5.81 6.60 -11.57
CA GLY A 80 -4.41 6.69 -11.15
C GLY A 80 -4.10 7.97 -10.37
N GLU A 81 -4.63 9.12 -10.80
CA GLU A 81 -4.50 10.38 -10.06
C GLU A 81 -5.18 10.30 -8.69
N LEU A 82 -6.40 9.75 -8.65
CA LEU A 82 -7.15 9.54 -7.42
C LEU A 82 -6.39 8.63 -6.45
N GLN A 83 -5.74 7.58 -6.98
CA GLN A 83 -4.87 6.70 -6.21
C GLN A 83 -3.67 7.44 -5.60
N ARG A 84 -2.98 8.29 -6.38
CA ARG A 84 -1.85 9.10 -5.88
C ARG A 84 -2.29 10.08 -4.80
N VAL A 85 -3.48 10.68 -4.95
CA VAL A 85 -4.08 11.55 -3.92
C VAL A 85 -4.39 10.74 -2.66
N ALA A 86 -4.98 9.54 -2.78
CA ALA A 86 -5.28 8.66 -1.65
C ALA A 86 -4.01 8.27 -0.86
N LEU A 87 -2.94 7.89 -1.56
CA LEU A 87 -1.65 7.56 -0.94
C LEU A 87 -1.00 8.78 -0.29
N THR A 88 -1.11 9.96 -0.90
CA THR A 88 -0.60 11.20 -0.29
C THR A 88 -1.35 11.54 0.99
N LEU A 89 -2.68 11.44 0.98
CA LEU A 89 -3.51 11.67 2.18
C LEU A 89 -3.22 10.67 3.29
N CYS A 90 -3.00 9.40 2.92
CA CYS A 90 -2.61 8.35 3.84
C CYS A 90 -1.33 8.73 4.59
N LEU A 91 -0.25 8.97 3.84
CA LEU A 91 1.08 9.25 4.40
C LEU A 91 1.12 10.61 5.11
N GLY A 92 0.28 11.57 4.71
CA GLY A 92 0.22 12.88 5.36
C GLY A 92 -0.45 12.88 6.73
N LYS A 93 -1.16 11.80 7.10
CA LYS A 93 -1.74 11.67 8.43
C LYS A 93 -0.74 11.03 9.40
N PRO A 94 -0.64 11.56 10.63
CA PRO A 94 0.18 10.95 11.66
C PRO A 94 -0.42 9.59 12.06
N ALA A 95 0.37 8.53 11.95
CA ALA A 95 0.01 7.20 12.42
C ALA A 95 1.25 6.43 12.86
N ASP A 96 1.06 5.44 13.72
CA ASP A 96 2.13 4.51 14.12
C ASP A 96 2.20 3.31 13.20
N VAL A 97 1.03 2.89 12.71
CA VAL A 97 0.89 1.81 11.74
C VAL A 97 -0.01 2.25 10.58
N TYR A 98 0.49 2.06 9.36
CA TYR A 98 -0.23 2.28 8.11
C TYR A 98 -0.70 0.93 7.57
N LEU A 99 -1.96 0.79 7.18
CA LEU A 99 -2.44 -0.36 6.40
C LEU A 99 -2.82 0.17 5.01
N ILE A 100 -2.18 -0.36 3.98
CA ILE A 100 -2.35 0.11 2.61
C ILE A 100 -2.76 -1.09 1.76
N ASP A 101 -4.02 -1.12 1.34
CA ASP A 101 -4.56 -2.19 0.49
C ASP A 101 -4.48 -1.79 -0.99
N GLU A 102 -3.80 -2.58 -1.79
CA GLU A 102 -3.63 -2.43 -3.25
C GLU A 102 -3.16 -1.03 -3.70
N PRO A 103 -2.02 -0.52 -3.19
CA PRO A 103 -1.48 0.76 -3.63
C PRO A 103 -1.19 0.84 -5.14
N SER A 104 -0.96 -0.28 -5.81
CA SER A 104 -0.71 -0.37 -7.26
C SER A 104 -1.94 -0.22 -8.15
N ALA A 105 -3.14 -0.17 -7.57
CA ALA A 105 -4.40 -0.07 -8.31
C ALA A 105 -4.41 1.16 -9.25
N TYR A 106 -4.82 0.96 -10.50
CA TYR A 106 -4.89 1.98 -11.56
C TYR A 106 -3.58 2.68 -11.93
N LEU A 107 -2.46 2.35 -11.28
CA LEU A 107 -1.14 2.91 -11.61
C LEU A 107 -0.49 2.12 -12.74
N ASP A 108 0.19 2.83 -13.64
CA ASP A 108 1.09 2.24 -14.61
C ASP A 108 2.41 1.75 -13.97
N SER A 109 3.28 1.10 -14.75
CA SER A 109 4.52 0.52 -14.22
C SER A 109 5.49 1.54 -13.62
N GLU A 110 5.56 2.75 -14.17
CA GLU A 110 6.45 3.80 -13.65
C GLU A 110 5.88 4.36 -12.34
N GLN A 111 4.58 4.66 -12.34
CA GLN A 111 3.87 5.16 -11.18
C GLN A 111 3.88 4.18 -10.02
N ARG A 112 3.76 2.86 -10.27
CA ARG A 112 3.89 1.81 -9.23
C ARG A 112 5.25 1.85 -8.57
N LEU A 113 6.33 1.92 -9.37
CA LEU A 113 7.69 1.98 -8.83
C LEU A 113 7.90 3.25 -8.00
N MET A 114 7.39 4.39 -8.48
CA MET A 114 7.44 5.65 -7.75
C MET A 114 6.64 5.59 -6.45
N ALA A 115 5.41 5.06 -6.46
CA ALA A 115 4.59 4.88 -5.27
C ALA A 115 5.29 3.96 -4.25
N ALA A 116 5.84 2.83 -4.69
CA ALA A 116 6.58 1.90 -3.84
C ALA A 116 7.80 2.58 -3.17
N ARG A 117 8.55 3.39 -3.92
CA ARG A 117 9.68 4.18 -3.42
C ARG A 117 9.25 5.18 -2.35
N VAL A 118 8.16 5.91 -2.61
CA VAL A 118 7.62 6.92 -1.69
C VAL A 118 7.17 6.27 -0.39
N ILE A 119 6.36 5.19 -0.46
CA ILE A 119 5.88 4.46 0.71
C ILE A 119 7.07 3.97 1.54
N LYS A 120 8.01 3.24 0.92
CA LYS A 120 9.17 2.70 1.62
C LYS A 120 10.02 3.79 2.29
N ARG A 121 10.33 4.87 1.56
CA ARG A 121 11.13 5.98 2.09
C ARG A 121 10.44 6.67 3.26
N TYR A 122 9.17 7.01 3.11
CA TYR A 122 8.41 7.71 4.15
C TYR A 122 8.36 6.88 5.44
N ILE A 123 7.97 5.61 5.33
CA ILE A 123 7.84 4.69 6.46
C ILE A 123 9.20 4.51 7.17
N LEU A 124 10.29 4.36 6.41
CA LEU A 124 11.66 4.28 6.95
C LEU A 124 12.09 5.56 7.68
N HIS A 125 11.92 6.72 7.05
CA HIS A 125 12.36 8.00 7.59
C HIS A 125 11.58 8.38 8.85
N ALA A 126 10.27 8.16 8.84
CA ALA A 126 9.38 8.44 9.96
C ALA A 126 9.44 7.37 11.08
N LYS A 127 10.21 6.29 10.88
CA LYS A 127 10.32 5.13 11.79
C LYS A 127 8.95 4.54 12.14
N LYS A 128 8.09 4.41 11.14
CA LYS A 128 6.72 3.86 11.26
C LYS A 128 6.64 2.45 10.69
N THR A 129 5.55 1.74 10.98
CA THR A 129 5.30 0.40 10.43
C THR A 129 4.20 0.42 9.37
N ALA A 130 4.27 -0.45 8.36
CA ALA A 130 3.23 -0.57 7.33
C ALA A 130 2.82 -2.01 6.99
N PHE A 131 1.54 -2.31 6.96
CA PHE A 131 1.02 -3.52 6.32
C PHE A 131 0.58 -3.15 4.91
N VAL A 132 1.07 -3.87 3.90
CA VAL A 132 0.77 -3.52 2.50
C VAL A 132 0.29 -4.74 1.74
N VAL A 133 -0.98 -4.74 1.37
CA VAL A 133 -1.57 -5.80 0.55
C VAL A 133 -1.32 -5.45 -0.90
N GLU A 134 -0.78 -6.39 -1.66
CA GLU A 134 -0.36 -6.14 -3.03
C GLU A 134 -0.44 -7.42 -3.85
N HIS A 135 -0.83 -7.31 -5.11
CA HIS A 135 -0.75 -8.42 -6.07
C HIS A 135 0.35 -8.24 -7.11
N ASP A 136 1.00 -7.08 -7.15
CA ASP A 136 2.15 -6.84 -8.02
C ASP A 136 3.44 -7.37 -7.38
N PHE A 137 4.04 -8.40 -7.97
CA PHE A 137 5.25 -9.04 -7.45
C PHE A 137 6.44 -8.09 -7.30
N ILE A 138 6.59 -7.12 -8.21
CA ILE A 138 7.74 -6.20 -8.20
C ILE A 138 7.55 -5.19 -7.06
N MET A 139 6.36 -4.61 -6.96
CA MET A 139 6.02 -3.68 -5.88
C MET A 139 6.12 -4.36 -4.52
N ALA A 140 5.54 -5.55 -4.39
CA ALA A 140 5.62 -6.42 -3.22
C ALA A 140 7.06 -6.61 -2.72
N THR A 141 7.94 -7.12 -3.59
CA THR A 141 9.32 -7.46 -3.22
C THR A 141 10.18 -6.22 -2.98
N TYR A 142 9.89 -5.10 -3.65
CA TYR A 142 10.58 -3.83 -3.40
C TYR A 142 10.28 -3.28 -2.00
N LEU A 143 9.02 -3.39 -1.60
CA LEU A 143 8.48 -2.86 -0.37
C LEU A 143 8.83 -3.71 0.86
N ALA A 144 8.74 -5.03 0.74
CA ALA A 144 8.75 -5.99 1.84
C ALA A 144 10.10 -6.18 2.55
N ASP A 145 10.06 -6.20 3.89
CA ASP A 145 11.09 -6.85 4.73
C ASP A 145 10.68 -8.27 5.12
N ARG A 146 9.38 -8.45 5.38
CA ARG A 146 8.75 -9.70 5.75
C ARG A 146 7.55 -9.96 4.86
N VAL A 147 7.03 -11.18 4.88
CA VAL A 147 5.85 -11.56 4.11
C VAL A 147 4.96 -12.44 4.97
N ILE A 148 3.66 -12.17 4.91
CA ILE A 148 2.61 -12.99 5.52
C ILE A 148 1.87 -13.65 4.36
N VAL A 149 2.09 -14.94 4.17
CA VAL A 149 1.38 -15.68 3.12
C VAL A 149 0.02 -16.08 3.66
N PHE A 150 -1.04 -15.82 2.91
CA PHE A 150 -2.37 -16.34 3.18
C PHE A 150 -2.58 -17.60 2.35
N ASP A 151 -3.16 -18.62 2.97
CA ASP A 151 -3.46 -19.92 2.38
C ASP A 151 -4.94 -20.24 2.56
N GLY A 152 -5.50 -21.13 1.75
CA GLY A 152 -6.87 -21.59 1.85
C GLY A 152 -7.62 -21.56 0.52
N ILE A 153 -8.92 -21.83 0.60
CA ILE A 153 -9.79 -21.89 -0.57
C ILE A 153 -10.65 -20.63 -0.60
N PRO A 154 -10.59 -19.82 -1.68
CA PRO A 154 -11.43 -18.63 -1.82
C PRO A 154 -12.90 -18.92 -1.50
N SER A 155 -13.52 -18.03 -0.74
CA SER A 155 -14.91 -18.15 -0.30
C SER A 155 -15.23 -19.37 0.58
N LYS A 156 -14.22 -20.09 1.11
CA LYS A 156 -14.42 -21.22 2.03
C LYS A 156 -13.58 -21.13 3.30
N SER A 157 -12.27 -20.97 3.17
CA SER A 157 -11.36 -20.99 4.31
C SER A 157 -10.11 -20.16 4.05
N THR A 158 -9.54 -19.59 5.11
CA THR A 158 -8.34 -18.78 5.01
C THR A 158 -7.49 -18.91 6.27
N VAL A 159 -6.18 -19.07 6.10
CA VAL A 159 -5.18 -19.13 7.15
C VAL A 159 -4.11 -18.09 6.86
N ALA A 160 -3.92 -17.15 7.79
CA ALA A 160 -2.79 -16.24 7.77
C ALA A 160 -1.57 -16.91 8.41
N ASN A 161 -0.46 -17.05 7.67
CA ASN A 161 0.76 -17.63 8.22
C ASN A 161 1.50 -16.62 9.11
N THR A 162 2.41 -17.10 9.97
CA THR A 162 3.29 -16.19 10.74
C THR A 162 4.21 -15.39 9.81
N PRO A 163 4.56 -14.13 10.13
CA PRO A 163 5.46 -13.31 9.29
C PRO A 163 6.83 -13.96 9.08
N GLN A 164 7.21 -14.17 7.82
CA GLN A 164 8.48 -14.79 7.42
C GLN A 164 9.40 -13.77 6.75
N GLY A 165 10.71 -14.06 6.67
CA GLY A 165 11.61 -13.26 5.81
C GLY A 165 11.20 -13.37 4.34
N LEU A 166 11.56 -12.35 3.54
CA LEU A 166 11.15 -12.23 2.14
C LEU A 166 11.35 -13.53 1.34
N LEU A 167 12.56 -14.11 1.38
CA LEU A 167 12.86 -15.31 0.59
C LEU A 167 11.97 -16.51 0.97
N ALA A 168 11.83 -16.78 2.28
CA ALA A 168 11.03 -17.91 2.76
C ALA A 168 9.53 -17.72 2.45
N GLY A 169 9.00 -16.51 2.68
CA GLY A 169 7.62 -16.18 2.39
C GLY A 169 7.31 -16.25 0.90
N MET A 170 8.18 -15.71 0.04
CA MET A 170 8.00 -15.79 -1.41
C MET A 170 8.09 -17.23 -1.91
N ASN A 171 9.05 -18.03 -1.43
CA ASN A 171 9.13 -19.45 -1.81
C ASN A 171 7.85 -20.21 -1.44
N ARG A 172 7.30 -19.97 -0.24
CA ARG A 172 6.03 -20.56 0.18
C ARG A 172 4.88 -20.12 -0.74
N PHE A 173 4.79 -18.83 -1.04
CA PHE A 173 3.76 -18.30 -1.91
C PHE A 173 3.82 -18.90 -3.33
N LEU A 174 5.02 -19.00 -3.90
CA LEU A 174 5.23 -19.59 -5.22
C LEU A 174 4.93 -21.08 -5.27
N ALA A 175 5.23 -21.81 -4.19
CA ALA A 175 4.87 -23.22 -4.06
C ALA A 175 3.35 -23.43 -4.07
N LEU A 176 2.58 -22.56 -3.39
CA LEU A 176 1.11 -22.62 -3.41
C LEU A 176 0.51 -22.35 -4.80
N LEU A 177 1.20 -21.56 -5.62
CA LEU A 177 0.80 -21.26 -6.98
C LEU A 177 1.18 -22.36 -7.99
N GLU A 178 2.02 -23.31 -7.60
CA GLU A 178 2.70 -24.24 -8.52
C GLU A 178 3.45 -23.50 -9.65
N ILE A 179 3.96 -22.30 -9.35
CA ILE A 179 4.68 -21.43 -10.28
C ILE A 179 6.14 -21.29 -9.85
N THR A 180 7.05 -21.31 -10.81
CA THR A 180 8.45 -20.90 -10.56
C THR A 180 8.76 -19.59 -11.27
N PHE A 181 9.63 -18.79 -10.67
CA PHE A 181 10.20 -17.61 -11.30
C PHE A 181 11.65 -17.85 -11.68
N ARG A 182 12.04 -17.37 -12.86
CA ARG A 182 13.44 -17.24 -13.26
C ARG A 182 13.78 -15.76 -13.44
N ARG A 183 15.00 -15.36 -13.12
CA ARG A 183 15.52 -14.04 -13.52
C ARG A 183 15.96 -14.10 -14.96
N ASP A 184 15.50 -13.16 -15.76
CA ASP A 184 16.04 -12.94 -17.11
C ASP A 184 17.52 -12.49 -16.97
N PRO A 185 18.47 -13.15 -17.66
CA PRO A 185 19.89 -12.87 -17.48
C PRO A 185 20.30 -11.48 -18.01
N ASN A 186 19.51 -10.87 -18.89
CA ASN A 186 19.88 -9.61 -19.54
C ASN A 186 19.35 -8.39 -18.80
N ASN A 187 18.17 -8.49 -18.18
CA ASN A 187 17.51 -7.36 -17.53
C ASN A 187 17.06 -7.65 -16.08
N PHE A 188 17.40 -8.82 -15.55
CA PHE A 188 17.07 -9.27 -14.19
C PHE A 188 15.57 -9.27 -13.85
N ARG A 189 14.70 -9.12 -14.86
CA ARG A 189 13.26 -9.11 -14.68
C ARG A 189 12.78 -10.51 -14.29
N PRO A 190 11.93 -10.65 -13.27
CA PRO A 190 11.33 -11.93 -12.92
C PRO A 190 10.38 -12.39 -14.05
N ARG A 191 10.56 -13.60 -14.57
CA ARG A 191 9.68 -14.26 -15.55
C ARG A 191 9.04 -15.51 -14.95
N ILE A 192 7.73 -15.64 -15.15
CA ILE A 192 6.90 -16.77 -14.68
C ILE A 192 7.07 -17.97 -15.62
N ASN A 193 7.31 -19.15 -15.04
CA ASN A 193 7.10 -20.43 -15.70
C ASN A 193 5.76 -21.00 -15.18
N LYS A 194 4.81 -21.31 -16.07
CA LYS A 194 3.45 -21.72 -15.69
C LYS A 194 3.09 -23.08 -16.29
N HIS A 195 2.51 -23.97 -15.48
CA HIS A 195 1.53 -24.96 -15.93
C HIS A 195 0.18 -24.48 -15.34
N ASN A 196 -0.84 -24.27 -16.19
CA ASN A 196 -2.24 -23.86 -15.92
C ASN A 196 -2.59 -23.34 -14.49
N SER A 197 -2.98 -22.06 -14.31
CA SER A 197 -3.39 -21.56 -12.97
C SER A 197 -4.75 -20.86 -12.89
N ILE A 198 -5.36 -21.05 -11.71
CA ILE A 198 -6.46 -20.28 -11.10
C ILE A 198 -5.85 -19.10 -10.30
N LYS A 199 -6.58 -18.00 -10.10
CA LYS A 199 -6.14 -16.80 -9.35
C LYS A 199 -5.87 -17.11 -7.87
N VAL A 200 -4.76 -16.61 -7.32
CA VAL A 200 -4.44 -16.60 -5.87
C VAL A 200 -4.06 -15.18 -5.44
N GLN A 201 -4.49 -14.80 -4.24
CA GLN A 201 -4.33 -13.48 -3.65
C GLN A 201 -3.02 -13.41 -2.83
N ILE A 202 -2.22 -12.36 -2.96
CA ILE A 202 -1.00 -12.12 -2.14
C ILE A 202 -1.28 -11.02 -1.10
N TYR A 203 -0.82 -11.22 0.13
CA TYR A 203 -0.69 -10.16 1.14
C TYR A 203 0.79 -10.04 1.49
N ILE A 204 1.32 -8.81 1.56
CA ILE A 204 2.73 -8.55 1.89
C ILE A 204 2.79 -7.75 3.19
N TYR A 205 3.88 -7.92 3.95
CA TYR A 205 3.99 -7.33 5.27
C TYR A 205 5.29 -6.54 5.43
N ILE A 206 5.22 -5.22 5.49
CA ILE A 206 6.40 -4.37 5.59
C ILE A 206 6.62 -3.93 7.04
N LYS A 207 7.39 -4.70 7.81
CA LYS A 207 7.83 -4.22 9.13
C LYS A 207 9.14 -3.44 9.04
N TYR A 208 9.04 -2.12 9.00
CA TYR A 208 10.15 -1.25 9.42
C TYR A 208 9.92 -0.78 10.85
N ALA A 209 10.67 -1.36 11.79
CA ALA A 209 10.97 -0.72 13.06
C ALA A 209 12.14 -1.48 13.69
N ASN A 210 13.33 -0.85 13.67
CA ASN A 210 14.28 -1.00 14.77
C ASN A 210 13.62 -0.38 16.01
N VAL A 211 12.73 -1.13 16.63
CA VAL A 211 12.46 -1.00 18.06
C VAL A 211 13.05 -2.26 18.63
N THR A 212 14.31 -2.16 19.05
CA THR A 212 14.84 -3.00 20.10
C THR A 212 13.79 -2.98 21.20
N LEU A 213 13.08 -4.08 21.39
CA LEU A 213 12.32 -4.31 22.61
C LEU A 213 13.40 -4.37 23.70
N GLY A 214 13.64 -3.23 24.35
CA GLY A 214 14.28 -3.17 25.66
C GLY A 214 13.28 -3.59 26.72
#